data_AF-A0A924YNB7-F1
#
_entry.id   AF-A0A924YNB7-F1
#
_cell.length_a   1.000
_cell.length_b   1.000
_cell.length_c   1.000
_cell.angle_alpha   90.00
_cell.angle_beta   90.00
_cell.angle_gamma   90.00
#
_symmetry.space_group_name_H-M   'P 1'
#
loop_
_entity.id
_entity.type
_entity.pdbx_description
1 polymer ?
#
loop_
_entity_poly.entity_id
_entity_poly.type
_entity_poly.pdbx_seq_one_letter_code
_entity_poly.pdbx_strand_id
1 'polypeptide(L)'
;MGTWGPGNFDNDAARDYLFELTRDLAEQIDQALDEATSQKLAGQGSAELAETLESILPNVEIICVLHETLGGGFLPEPESAEDWQLRFEQISEDSSAERREVIRATFERLRQLAQQCWEE
;
A
#
# COMPACT_ATOMS: atom_id res chain seq x y z
N MET A 1 1.44 26.75 -23.54
CA MET A 1 2.10 26.71 -22.22
C MET A 1 1.05 26.19 -21.24
N GLY A 2 1.22 24.99 -20.70
CA GLY A 2 0.29 24.43 -19.73
C GLY A 2 0.45 25.13 -18.39
N THR A 3 -0.67 25.59 -17.83
CA THR A 3 -0.74 26.24 -16.53
C THR A 3 -0.42 25.20 -15.45
N TRP A 4 0.68 25.38 -14.73
CA TRP A 4 0.94 24.63 -13.50
C TRP A 4 0.21 25.34 -12.37
N GLY A 5 -0.86 24.72 -11.87
CA GLY A 5 -1.71 25.24 -10.80
C GLY A 5 -2.44 24.12 -10.07
N PRO A 6 -3.33 24.42 -9.10
CA PRO A 6 -4.04 23.41 -8.31
C PRO A 6 -4.92 22.45 -9.14
N GLY A 7 -5.12 22.70 -10.44
CA GLY A 7 -5.85 21.84 -11.38
C GLY A 7 -4.97 20.92 -12.23
N ASN A 8 -3.73 20.62 -11.83
CA ASN A 8 -2.85 19.74 -12.62
C ASN A 8 -3.42 18.32 -12.78
N PHE A 9 -4.27 17.87 -11.85
CA PHE A 9 -4.97 16.58 -11.88
C PHE A 9 -6.42 16.68 -12.42
N ASP A 10 -6.81 17.85 -12.96
CA ASP A 10 -8.12 18.02 -13.60
C ASP A 10 -8.14 17.49 -15.04
N ASN A 11 -6.98 17.12 -15.59
CA ASN A 11 -6.89 16.48 -16.90
C ASN A 11 -6.69 14.97 -16.77
N ASP A 12 -7.25 14.23 -17.73
CA ASP A 12 -7.22 12.77 -17.74
C ASP A 12 -5.79 12.22 -17.72
N ALA A 13 -4.85 12.83 -18.45
CA ALA A 13 -3.47 12.35 -18.52
C ALA A 13 -2.74 12.39 -17.15
N ALA A 14 -3.02 13.38 -16.31
CA ALA A 14 -2.47 13.45 -14.97
C ALA A 14 -3.13 12.44 -14.02
N ARG A 15 -4.41 12.13 -14.21
CA ARG A 15 -5.11 11.07 -13.47
C ARG A 15 -4.62 9.68 -13.88
N ASP A 16 -4.36 9.47 -15.16
CA ASP A 16 -3.73 8.25 -15.68
C ASP A 16 -2.34 8.08 -15.08
N TYR A 17 -1.53 9.16 -15.05
CA TYR A 17 -0.22 9.12 -14.41
C TYR A 17 -0.30 8.81 -12.90
N LEU A 18 -1.29 9.39 -12.20
CA LEU A 18 -1.53 9.06 -10.79
C LEU A 18 -1.85 7.59 -10.62
N PHE A 19 -2.75 7.06 -11.47
CA PHE A 19 -3.17 5.66 -11.45
C PHE A 19 -1.96 4.74 -11.62
N GLU A 20 -1.14 4.93 -12.66
CA GLU A 20 0.07 4.14 -12.90
C GLU A 20 1.05 4.25 -11.73
N LEU A 21 1.29 5.45 -11.19
CA LEU A 21 2.17 5.63 -10.02
C LEU A 21 1.70 4.82 -8.81
N THR A 22 0.41 4.92 -8.46
CA THR A 22 -0.16 4.19 -7.31
C THR A 22 -0.25 2.69 -7.56
N ARG A 23 -0.40 2.28 -8.82
CA ARG A 23 -0.36 0.87 -9.23
C ARG A 23 1.05 0.31 -9.06
N ASP A 24 2.08 1.04 -9.48
CA ASP A 24 3.48 0.63 -9.30
C ASP A 24 3.82 0.45 -7.80
N LEU A 25 3.25 1.30 -6.93
CA LEU A 25 3.39 1.15 -5.48
C LEU A 25 2.70 -0.11 -4.94
N ALA A 26 1.52 -0.44 -5.47
CA ALA A 26 0.81 -1.67 -5.15
C ALA A 26 1.59 -2.91 -5.59
N GLU A 27 2.11 -2.90 -6.82
CA GLU A 27 2.95 -4.00 -7.34
C GLU A 27 4.24 -4.17 -6.51
N GLN A 28 4.83 -3.08 -5.99
CA GLN A 28 5.94 -3.15 -5.05
C GLN A 28 5.56 -3.80 -3.72
N ILE A 29 4.35 -3.57 -3.22
CA ILE A 29 3.86 -4.22 -1.98
C ILE A 29 3.75 -5.73 -2.21
N ASP A 30 3.14 -6.16 -3.32
CA ASP A 30 3.03 -7.58 -3.67
C ASP A 30 4.41 -8.24 -3.77
N GLN A 31 5.34 -7.60 -4.49
CA GLN A 31 6.71 -8.10 -4.64
C GLN A 31 7.43 -8.23 -3.30
N ALA A 32 7.32 -7.21 -2.44
CA ALA A 32 7.94 -7.23 -1.11
C ALA A 32 7.35 -8.34 -0.23
N LEU A 33 6.03 -8.54 -0.26
CA LEU A 33 5.38 -9.63 0.49
C LEU A 33 5.78 -11.01 -0.05
N ASP A 34 5.86 -11.20 -1.36
CA ASP A 34 6.31 -12.44 -2.01
C ASP A 34 7.77 -12.76 -1.67
N GLU A 35 8.63 -11.74 -1.72
CA GLU A 35 10.03 -11.86 -1.34
C GLU A 35 10.14 -12.22 0.15
N ALA A 36 9.49 -11.48 1.05
CA ALA A 36 9.54 -11.73 2.48
C ALA A 36 8.98 -13.12 2.86
N THR A 37 7.95 -13.58 2.14
CA THR A 37 7.42 -14.95 2.30
C THR A 37 8.47 -15.99 1.92
N SER A 38 9.15 -15.78 0.79
CA SER A 38 10.20 -16.68 0.28
C SER A 38 11.41 -16.71 1.21
N GLN A 39 11.83 -15.54 1.70
CA GLN A 39 12.89 -15.38 2.68
C GLN A 39 12.57 -16.11 4.00
N LYS A 40 11.34 -15.99 4.50
CA LYS A 40 10.88 -16.68 5.71
C LYS A 40 10.90 -18.20 5.53
N LEU A 41 10.44 -18.70 4.39
CA LEU A 41 10.48 -20.15 4.06
C LEU A 41 11.91 -20.67 3.92
N ALA A 42 12.84 -19.84 3.46
CA ALA A 42 14.27 -20.15 3.41
C ALA A 42 14.98 -20.07 4.78
N GLY A 43 14.27 -19.67 5.84
CA GLY A 43 14.80 -19.57 7.19
C GLY A 43 15.71 -18.35 7.40
N GLN A 44 15.51 -17.27 6.63
CA GLN A 44 16.22 -16.01 6.87
C GLN A 44 15.86 -15.39 8.23
N GLY A 45 16.77 -14.57 8.73
CA GLY A 45 16.65 -13.92 10.03
C GLY A 45 15.64 -12.78 10.03
N SER A 46 15.31 -12.32 11.24
CA SER A 46 14.38 -11.20 11.44
C SER A 46 14.87 -9.88 10.86
N ALA A 47 16.19 -9.69 10.69
CA ALA A 47 16.75 -8.45 10.15
C ALA A 47 16.53 -8.35 8.64
N GLU A 48 16.80 -9.43 7.90
CA GLU A 48 16.58 -9.52 6.46
C GLU A 48 15.10 -9.39 6.11
N LEU A 49 14.22 -10.02 6.90
CA LEU A 49 12.78 -9.86 6.75
C LEU A 49 12.32 -8.42 7.02
N ALA A 50 12.89 -7.76 8.03
CA ALA A 50 12.53 -6.38 8.36
C ALA A 50 12.93 -5.40 7.25
N GLU A 51 14.08 -5.60 6.60
CA GLU A 51 14.52 -4.81 5.45
C GLU A 51 13.54 -4.96 4.28
N THR A 52 13.15 -6.19 3.94
CA THR A 52 12.17 -6.43 2.86
C THR A 52 10.79 -5.82 3.14
N LEU A 53 10.36 -5.83 4.41
CA LEU A 53 9.06 -5.29 4.81
C LEU A 53 9.03 -3.75 4.94
N GLU A 54 10.18 -3.07 4.96
CA GLU A 54 10.28 -1.66 5.36
C GLU A 54 9.51 -0.70 4.44
N SER A 55 9.35 -1.08 3.17
CA SER A 55 8.69 -0.28 2.13
C SER A 55 7.16 -0.41 2.13
N ILE A 56 6.61 -1.47 2.73
CA ILE A 56 5.19 -1.81 2.58
C ILE A 56 4.29 -0.76 3.24
N LEU A 57 4.49 -0.46 4.53
CA LEU A 57 3.66 0.52 5.23
C LEU A 57 3.77 1.94 4.64
N PRO A 58 4.97 2.45 4.29
CA PRO A 58 5.07 3.70 3.54
C PRO A 58 4.30 3.70 2.21
N ASN A 59 4.40 2.63 1.43
CA ASN A 59 3.69 2.55 0.15
C ASN A 59 2.16 2.56 0.34
N VAL A 60 1.65 1.82 1.32
CA VAL A 60 0.22 1.85 1.68
C VAL A 60 -0.23 3.25 2.09
N GLU A 61 0.55 3.93 2.93
CA GLU A 61 0.24 5.29 3.39
C GLU A 61 0.24 6.29 2.23
N ILE A 62 1.21 6.19 1.32
CA ILE A 62 1.30 7.05 0.12
C ILE A 62 0.06 6.85 -0.77
N ILE A 63 -0.35 5.60 -1.02
CA ILE A 63 -1.56 5.30 -1.81
C ILE A 63 -2.78 5.96 -1.16
N CYS A 64 -2.99 5.79 0.15
CA CYS A 64 -4.13 6.36 0.86
C CYS A 64 -4.14 7.90 0.78
N VAL A 65 -3.00 8.53 1.08
CA VAL A 65 -2.87 10.01 1.07
C VAL A 65 -3.13 10.58 -0.31
N LEU A 66 -2.57 9.95 -1.35
CA LEU A 66 -2.76 10.40 -2.73
C LEU A 66 -4.23 10.26 -3.16
N HIS A 67 -4.87 9.14 -2.83
CA HIS A 67 -6.27 8.92 -3.16
C HIS A 67 -7.19 9.95 -2.51
N GLU A 68 -7.06 10.15 -1.19
CA GLU A 68 -7.89 11.12 -0.46
C GLU A 68 -7.67 12.57 -0.91
N THR A 69 -6.42 12.92 -1.24
CA THR A 69 -6.07 14.32 -1.57
C THR A 69 -6.40 14.67 -3.02
N LEU A 70 -6.23 13.72 -3.94
CA LEU A 70 -6.34 13.95 -5.39
C LEU A 70 -7.62 13.35 -6.00
N GLY A 71 -8.38 12.55 -5.24
CA GLY A 71 -9.67 11.99 -5.65
C GLY A 71 -9.54 10.96 -6.77
N GLY A 72 -8.50 10.13 -6.74
CA GLY A 72 -8.25 9.14 -7.79
C GLY A 72 -6.99 8.31 -7.53
N GLY A 73 -6.50 7.63 -8.57
CA GLY A 73 -5.42 6.67 -8.44
C GLY A 73 -5.94 5.24 -8.27
N PHE A 74 -5.02 4.29 -8.39
CA PHE A 74 -5.27 2.88 -8.17
C PHE A 74 -5.48 2.61 -6.69
N LEU A 75 -6.56 1.89 -6.38
CA LEU A 75 -6.75 1.22 -5.11
C LEU A 75 -6.83 -0.29 -5.38
N PRO A 76 -6.18 -1.13 -4.56
CA PRO A 76 -6.32 -2.57 -4.66
C PRO A 76 -7.75 -2.98 -4.36
N GLU A 77 -8.12 -4.22 -4.71
CA GLU A 77 -9.38 -4.80 -4.26
C GLU A 77 -9.38 -4.93 -2.73
N PRO A 78 -10.55 -4.81 -2.06
CA PRO A 78 -10.63 -4.96 -0.60
C PRO A 78 -10.05 -6.28 -0.11
N GLU A 79 -10.21 -7.35 -0.89
CA GLU A 79 -9.65 -8.67 -0.58
C GLU A 79 -8.11 -8.69 -0.67
N SER A 80 -7.51 -8.00 -1.64
CA SER A 80 -6.06 -7.87 -1.74
C SER A 80 -5.49 -7.06 -0.59
N ALA A 81 -6.16 -5.97 -0.18
CA ALA A 81 -5.74 -5.18 0.98
C ALA A 81 -5.81 -5.98 2.29
N GLU A 82 -6.81 -6.85 2.44
CA GLU A 82 -6.92 -7.77 3.58
C GLU A 82 -5.81 -8.85 3.56
N ASP A 83 -5.54 -9.44 2.38
CA ASP A 83 -4.45 -10.41 2.22
C ASP A 83 -3.09 -9.79 2.55
N TRP A 84 -2.81 -8.57 2.08
CA TRP A 84 -1.58 -7.86 2.39
C TRP A 84 -1.38 -7.67 3.89
N GLN A 85 -2.41 -7.23 4.61
CA GLN A 85 -2.35 -7.10 6.06
C GLN A 85 -2.03 -8.43 6.74
N LEU A 86 -2.75 -9.49 6.36
CA LEU A 86 -2.58 -10.82 6.94
C LEU A 86 -1.15 -11.33 6.73
N ARG A 87 -0.64 -11.23 5.51
CA ARG A 87 0.73 -11.65 5.17
C ARG A 87 1.78 -10.83 5.91
N PHE A 88 1.61 -9.51 5.98
CA PHE A 88 2.52 -8.63 6.71
C PHE A 88 2.58 -8.98 8.21
N GLU A 89 1.43 -9.15 8.86
CA GLU A 89 1.36 -9.52 10.28
C GLU A 89 1.97 -10.90 10.55
N GLN A 90 1.76 -11.86 9.64
CA GLN A 90 2.34 -13.20 9.76
C GLN A 90 3.86 -13.20 9.62
N ILE A 91 4.44 -12.33 8.79
CA ILE A 91 5.89 -12.31 8.53
C ILE A 91 6.63 -11.48 9.59
N SER A 92 6.11 -10.31 9.95
CA SER A 92 6.78 -9.37 10.85
C SER A 92 6.93 -9.87 12.29
N GLU A 93 6.06 -10.77 12.75
CA GLU A 93 6.04 -11.32 14.13
C GLU A 93 6.16 -10.23 15.22
N ASP A 94 5.61 -9.03 14.95
CA ASP A 94 5.84 -7.85 15.78
C ASP A 94 5.11 -7.98 17.14
N SER A 95 5.86 -8.11 18.22
CA SER A 95 5.32 -8.37 19.56
C SER A 95 4.78 -7.11 20.26
N SER A 96 5.13 -5.92 19.77
CA SER A 96 4.67 -4.65 20.34
C SER A 96 3.19 -4.42 20.02
N ALA A 97 2.37 -4.24 21.07
CA ALA A 97 0.95 -3.91 20.91
C ALA A 97 0.75 -2.59 20.17
N GLU A 98 1.61 -1.61 20.42
CA GLU A 98 1.56 -0.28 19.77
C GLU A 98 1.83 -0.39 18.27
N ARG A 99 2.87 -1.14 17.87
CA ARG A 99 3.18 -1.32 16.44
C ARG A 99 2.10 -2.08 15.70
N ARG A 100 1.55 -3.15 16.31
CA ARG A 100 0.43 -3.89 15.74
C ARG A 100 -0.79 -3.02 15.51
N GLU A 101 -1.05 -2.07 16.39
CA GLU A 101 -2.17 -1.14 16.21
C GLU A 101 -1.92 -0.17 15.06
N VAL A 102 -0.71 0.35 14.92
CA VAL A 102 -0.33 1.19 13.76
C VAL A 102 -0.49 0.41 12.46
N ILE A 103 0.02 -0.82 12.39
CA ILE A 103 -0.11 -1.70 11.20
C ILE A 103 -1.58 -1.89 10.84
N ARG A 104 -2.41 -2.29 11.82
CA ARG A 104 -3.85 -2.49 11.58
C ARG A 104 -4.54 -1.22 11.13
N ALA A 105 -4.26 -0.08 11.76
CA ALA A 105 -4.88 1.19 11.39
C ALA A 105 -4.52 1.60 9.95
N THR A 106 -3.28 1.39 9.53
CA THR A 106 -2.81 1.69 8.17
C THR A 106 -3.53 0.83 7.13
N PHE A 107 -3.59 -0.49 7.32
CA PHE A 107 -4.29 -1.37 6.37
C PHE A 107 -5.82 -1.23 6.42
N GLU A 108 -6.39 -0.96 7.59
CA GLU A 108 -7.83 -0.71 7.72
C GLU A 108 -8.26 0.55 6.96
N ARG A 109 -7.44 1.61 6.98
CA ARG A 109 -7.67 2.80 6.16
C ARG A 109 -7.67 2.47 4.67
N LEU A 110 -6.68 1.71 4.20
CA LEU A 110 -6.62 1.26 2.80
C LEU A 110 -7.86 0.45 2.41
N ARG A 111 -8.27 -0.50 3.25
CA ARG A 111 -9.47 -1.33 3.04
C ARG A 111 -10.74 -0.50 2.94
N GLN A 112 -10.91 0.50 3.81
CA GLN A 112 -12.08 1.38 3.78
C GLN A 112 -12.15 2.19 2.48
N LEU A 113 -11.01 2.74 2.03
CA LEU A 113 -10.93 3.45 0.76
C LEU A 113 -11.22 2.51 -0.42
N ALA A 114 -10.65 1.29 -0.41
CA ALA A 114 -10.93 0.28 -1.41
C ALA A 114 -12.42 -0.09 -1.45
N GLN A 115 -13.05 -0.39 -0.31
CA GLN A 115 -14.47 -0.74 -0.28
C GLN A 115 -15.34 0.35 -0.91
N GLN A 116 -15.08 1.61 -0.56
CA GLN A 116 -15.81 2.74 -1.15
C GLN A 116 -15.62 2.81 -2.67
N CYS A 117 -14.40 2.61 -3.16
CA CYS A 117 -14.09 2.68 -4.59
C CYS A 117 -14.67 1.52 -5.41
N TRP A 118 -14.82 0.32 -4.83
CA TRP A 118 -15.26 -0.90 -5.52
C TRP A 118 -16.76 -1.19 -5.35
N GLU A 119 -17.45 -0.53 -4.41
CA GLU A 119 -18.90 -0.57 -4.25
C GLU A 119 -19.66 0.46 -5.12
N GLU A 120 -18.95 1.46 -5.65
CA GLU A 120 -19.46 2.46 -6.61
C GLU A 120 -19.48 1.96 -8.06
#